data_AF-A0A8J7RM11-F1
#
_entry.id   AF-A0A8J7RM11-F1
#
_cell.length_a   1.000
_cell.length_b   1.000
_cell.length_c   1.000
_cell.angle_alpha   90.00
_cell.angle_beta   90.00
_cell.angle_gamma   90.00
#
_symmetry.space_group_name_H-M   'P 1'
#
loop_
_entity.id
_entity.type
_entity.pdbx_description
1 polymer ?
#
loop_
_entity_poly.entity_id
_entity_poly.type
_entity_poly.pdbx_seq_one_letter_code
_entity_poly.pdbx_strand_id
1 'polypeptide(L)'
;MEIDIKKIAKLSRLAIEPEREEKFQKDMQNIIEMVERLPEMGAGDLSPKVEDAMTLREDEIAPSLPREEVLKNAPQTAAGCVVVPKTVG
;
A
#
# COMPACT_ATOMS: atom_id res chain seq x y z
N MET A 1 24.44 5.23 -0.28
CA MET A 1 23.57 4.34 0.50
C MET A 1 23.21 3.18 -0.39
N GLU A 2 23.46 1.93 0.02
CA GLU A 2 23.11 0.78 -0.82
C GLU A 2 21.63 0.43 -0.60
N ILE A 3 20.85 0.43 -1.68
CA ILE A 3 19.41 0.13 -1.63
C ILE A 3 19.23 -1.39 -1.75
N ASP A 4 18.65 -2.00 -0.72
CA ASP A 4 18.31 -3.42 -0.69
C ASP A 4 16.94 -3.65 -1.37
N ILE A 5 16.99 -3.95 -2.66
CA ILE A 5 15.80 -4.20 -3.48
C ILE A 5 15.05 -5.45 -3.01
N LYS A 6 15.75 -6.49 -2.54
CA LYS A 6 15.11 -7.72 -2.03
C LYS A 6 14.26 -7.44 -0.79
N LYS A 7 14.78 -6.64 0.15
CA LYS A 7 14.04 -6.26 1.35
C LYS A 7 12.79 -5.45 1.01
N ILE A 8 12.92 -4.45 0.12
CA ILE A 8 11.80 -3.63 -0.31
C ILE A 8 10.74 -4.48 -1.02
N ALA A 9 11.15 -5.33 -1.96
CA ALA A 9 10.25 -6.24 -2.68
C ALA A 9 9.47 -7.15 -1.73
N LYS A 10 10.13 -7.70 -0.71
CA LYS A 10 9.50 -8.55 0.31
C LYS A 10 8.43 -7.80 1.12
N LEU A 11 8.70 -6.55 1.50
CA LEU A 11 7.75 -5.69 2.22
C LEU A 11 6.55 -5.32 1.35
N SER A 12 6.79 -5.08 0.06
CA SER A 12 5.74 -4.72 -0.90
C SER A 12 5.03 -5.91 -1.55
N ARG A 13 5.36 -7.16 -1.17
CA ARG A 13 4.84 -8.40 -1.77
C ARG A 13 5.06 -8.50 -3.29
N LEU A 14 6.19 -7.99 -3.77
CA LEU A 14 6.60 -8.07 -5.16
C LEU A 14 7.61 -9.18 -5.36
N ALA A 15 7.41 -10.01 -6.38
CA ALA A 15 8.43 -10.92 -6.89
C ALA A 15 9.27 -10.17 -7.93
N ILE A 16 10.59 -10.19 -7.75
CA ILE A 16 11.54 -9.54 -8.65
C ILE A 16 12.52 -10.61 -9.13
N GLU A 17 12.66 -10.72 -10.45
CA GLU A 17 13.63 -11.62 -11.06
C GLU A 17 15.07 -11.15 -10.75
N PRO A 18 16.01 -12.06 -10.45
CA PRO A 18 17.38 -11.71 -10.06
C PRO A 18 18.08 -10.80 -11.07
N GLU A 19 17.83 -11.00 -12.37
CA GLU A 19 18.45 -10.24 -13.45
C GLU A 19 17.99 -8.78 -13.50
N ARG A 20 16.86 -8.46 -12.85
CA ARG A 20 16.31 -7.09 -12.79
C ARG A 20 16.71 -6.34 -11.54
N GLU A 21 17.32 -7.01 -10.57
CA GLU A 21 17.66 -6.45 -9.26
C GLU A 21 18.60 -5.25 -9.38
N GLU A 22 19.70 -5.39 -10.14
CA GLU A 22 20.68 -4.32 -10.36
C GLU A 22 20.06 -3.11 -11.06
N LYS A 23 19.19 -3.36 -12.04
CA LYS A 23 18.48 -2.30 -12.75
C LYS A 23 17.58 -1.51 -11.78
N PHE A 24 16.77 -2.20 -10.99
CA PHE A 24 15.87 -1.54 -10.04
C PHE A 24 16.62 -0.84 -8.92
N GLN A 25 17.78 -1.35 -8.53
CA GLN A 25 18.65 -0.68 -7.58
C GLN A 25 19.10 0.68 -8.13
N LYS A 26 19.57 0.71 -9.37
CA LYS A 26 19.99 1.94 -10.05
C LYS A 26 18.82 2.90 -10.28
N ASP A 27 17.67 2.39 -10.74
CA ASP A 27 16.49 3.20 -10.97
C ASP A 27 16.00 3.85 -9.66
N MET A 28 16.02 3.11 -8.54
CA MET A 28 15.64 3.64 -7.23
C MET A 28 16.63 4.69 -6.71
N GLN A 29 17.94 4.48 -6.92
CA GLN A 29 18.95 5.50 -6.59
C GLN A 29 18.70 6.79 -7.38
N ASN A 30 18.45 6.71 -8.69
CA ASN A 30 18.14 7.88 -9.50
C ASN A 30 16.88 8.62 -9.04
N ILE A 31 15.85 7.88 -8.60
CA ILE A 31 14.62 8.49 -8.07
C ILE A 31 14.92 9.25 -6.78
N ILE A 32 15.69 8.69 -5.86
CA ILE A 32 16.08 9.38 -4.61
C ILE A 32 16.90 10.63 -4.94
N GLU A 33 17.89 10.54 -5.83
CA GLU A 33 18.68 11.69 -6.26
C GLU A 33 17.82 12.78 -6.91
N MET A 34 16.78 12.40 -7.66
CA MET A 34 15.83 13.37 -8.21
C MET A 34 15.04 14.07 -7.11
N VAL A 35 14.57 13.33 -6.11
CA VAL A 35 13.82 13.87 -4.96
C VAL A 35 14.70 14.80 -4.12
N GLU A 36 15.98 14.49 -3.94
CA GLU A 36 16.93 15.35 -3.23
C GLU A 36 17.19 16.70 -3.93
N ARG A 37 16.95 16.79 -5.24
CA ARG A 37 17.08 18.05 -6.00
C ARG A 37 15.82 18.92 -5.92
N LEU A 38 14.76 18.46 -5.28
CA LEU A 38 13.57 19.29 -5.09
C LEU A 38 13.94 20.49 -4.20
N PRO A 39 13.53 21.71 -4.57
CA PRO A 39 13.83 22.89 -3.76
C PRO A 39 13.18 22.76 -2.39
N GLU A 40 13.84 23.27 -1.36
CA GLU A 40 13.26 23.37 -0.02
C GLU A 40 12.02 24.26 -0.09
N MET A 41 10.84 23.65 -0.02
CA MET A 41 9.61 24.35 0.30
C MET A 41 9.55 24.47 1.80
N GLY A 42 9.45 25.71 2.31
CA GLY A 42 9.25 25.93 3.74
C GLY A 42 8.06 25.09 4.23
N ALA A 43 8.27 24.35 5.31
CA ALA A 43 7.14 23.78 6.04
C ALA A 43 6.28 24.97 6.48
N GLY A 44 5.07 25.07 5.92
CA GLY A 44 4.09 26.03 6.38
C GLY A 44 3.69 25.74 7.83
N ASP A 45 2.59 26.32 8.28
CA ASP A 45 2.02 25.93 9.56
C ASP A 45 1.64 24.42 9.54
N LEU A 46 2.40 23.62 10.27
CA LEU A 46 2.18 22.18 10.46
C LEU A 46 1.29 21.89 11.69
N SER A 47 0.73 22.93 12.32
CA SER A 47 -0.27 22.72 13.35
C SER A 47 -1.49 22.01 12.74
N PRO A 48 -2.08 21.03 13.46
CA PRO A 48 -3.30 20.38 13.01
C PRO A 48 -4.36 21.47 12.80
N LYS A 49 -4.90 21.55 11.59
CA LYS A 49 -5.91 22.56 11.29
C LYS A 49 -7.16 22.19 12.07
N VAL A 50 -7.95 23.18 12.49
CA VAL A 50 -9.20 22.94 13.22
C VAL A 50 -10.20 22.09 12.41
N GLU A 51 -10.07 22.10 11.09
CA GLU A 51 -10.81 21.25 10.15
C GLU A 51 -10.44 19.75 10.24
N ASP A 52 -9.29 19.41 10.84
CA ASP A 52 -8.81 18.03 11.06
C ASP A 52 -9.32 17.41 12.38
N ALA A 53 -10.32 18.02 13.01
CA ALA A 53 -10.90 17.47 14.23
C ALA A 53 -11.48 16.07 13.98
N MET A 54 -11.11 15.11 14.82
CA MET A 54 -11.61 13.74 14.74
C MET A 54 -13.14 13.74 14.89
N THR A 55 -13.83 13.34 13.82
CA THR A 55 -15.28 13.13 13.85
C THR A 55 -15.58 11.68 14.18
N LEU A 56 -16.44 11.47 15.16
CA LEU A 56 -16.94 10.13 15.48
C LEU A 56 -18.11 9.83 14.56
N ARG A 57 -18.15 8.60 14.05
CA ARG A 57 -19.32 8.06 13.36
C ARG A 57 -20.35 7.67 14.43
N GLU A 58 -21.59 8.08 14.25
CA GLU A 58 -22.73 7.62 15.06
C GLU A 58 -22.89 6.10 14.99
N ASP A 59 -23.27 5.48 16.11
CA ASP A 59 -23.44 4.03 16.20
C ASP A 59 -24.82 3.57 15.70
N GLU A 60 -25.07 3.77 14.42
CA GLU A 60 -26.32 3.40 13.75
C GLU A 60 -26.14 2.16 12.86
N ILE A 61 -27.17 1.31 12.82
CA ILE A 61 -27.20 0.10 11.98
C ILE A 61 -27.54 0.50 10.54
N ALA A 62 -26.65 0.15 9.60
CA ALA A 62 -26.88 0.28 8.17
C ALA A 62 -26.95 -1.11 7.50
N PRO A 63 -27.73 -1.28 6.41
CA PRO A 63 -27.74 -2.53 5.65
C PRO A 63 -26.35 -2.81 5.06
N SER A 64 -25.86 -4.03 5.25
CA SER A 64 -24.63 -4.49 4.60
C SER A 64 -24.85 -4.75 3.11
N LEU A 65 -23.78 -4.70 2.33
CA LEU A 65 -23.81 -5.07 0.92
C LEU A 65 -24.27 -6.53 0.74
N PRO A 66 -25.07 -6.85 -0.29
CA PRO A 66 -25.45 -8.22 -0.60
C PRO A 66 -24.21 -9.10 -0.82
N ARG A 67 -24.22 -10.32 -0.28
CA ARG A 67 -23.09 -11.25 -0.37
C ARG A 67 -22.66 -11.51 -1.81
N GLU A 68 -23.61 -11.58 -2.73
CA GLU A 68 -23.36 -11.76 -4.17
C GLU A 68 -22.56 -10.61 -4.77
N GLU A 69 -22.87 -9.36 -4.40
CA GLU A 69 -22.13 -8.19 -4.87
C GLU A 69 -20.72 -8.15 -4.30
N VAL A 70 -20.56 -8.46 -3.02
CA VAL A 70 -19.26 -8.50 -2.34
C VAL A 70 -18.32 -9.53 -2.97
N LEU A 71 -18.85 -10.69 -3.35
CA LEU A 71 -18.07 -11.80 -3.89
C LEU A 71 -17.87 -11.76 -5.40
N LYS A 72 -18.55 -10.84 -6.11
CA LYS A 72 -18.55 -10.76 -7.58
C LYS A 72 -17.17 -10.70 -8.21
N ASN A 73 -16.22 -10.03 -7.55
CA ASN A 73 -14.85 -9.83 -8.05
C ASN A 73 -13.82 -10.80 -7.42
N ALA A 74 -14.26 -11.71 -6.55
CA ALA A 74 -13.34 -12.64 -5.91
C ALA A 74 -12.82 -13.67 -6.94
N PRO A 75 -11.49 -13.90 -7.03
CA PRO A 75 -10.93 -14.85 -8.00
C PRO A 75 -11.48 -16.28 -7.87
N GLN A 76 -11.78 -16.71 -6.65
CA GLN A 76 -12.41 -17.99 -6.37
C GLN A 76 -13.29 -17.87 -5.12
N THR A 77 -14.46 -18.50 -5.18
CA THR A 77 -15.43 -18.53 -4.07
C THR A 77 -15.88 -19.97 -3.79
N ALA A 78 -16.10 -20.28 -2.51
CA ALA A 78 -16.64 -21.58 -2.08
C ALA A 78 -17.40 -21.41 -0.76
N ALA A 79 -18.60 -22.02 -0.65
CA ALA A 79 -19.50 -21.85 0.50
C ALA A 79 -19.74 -20.37 0.89
N GLY A 80 -19.62 -19.48 -0.11
CA GLY A 80 -19.65 -18.03 -0.04
C GLY A 80 -18.54 -17.37 0.82
N CYS A 81 -17.37 -17.99 0.87
CA CYS A 81 -16.12 -17.41 1.32
C CYS A 81 -15.21 -17.11 0.12
N VAL A 82 -14.28 -16.16 0.28
CA VAL A 82 -13.17 -15.98 -0.67
C VAL A 82 -12.14 -17.08 -0.40
N VAL A 83 -11.78 -17.83 -1.42
CA VAL A 83 -10.82 -18.94 -1.29
C VAL A 83 -9.41 -18.40 -1.49
N VAL A 84 -8.51 -18.73 -0.56
CA VAL A 84 -7.09 -18.40 -0.61
C VAL A 84 -6.24 -19.64 -0.33
N PRO A 85 -4.98 -19.69 -0.79
CA PRO A 85 -4.06 -20.75 -0.39
C PRO A 85 -3.94 -20.83 1.13
N LYS A 86 -3.89 -22.05 1.67
CA LYS A 86 -3.73 -22.27 3.10
C LYS A 86 -2.44 -21.62 3.59
N THR A 87 -2.56 -20.70 4.54
CA THR A 87 -1.41 -20.14 5.24
C THR A 87 -0.96 -21.12 6.33
N VAL A 88 0.29 -21.54 6.28
CA VAL A 88 0.99 -22.18 7.39
C VAL A 88 2.08 -21.22 7.83
N GLY A 89 2.07 -20.85 9.10
CA GLY A 89 3.08 -19.98 9.72
C GLY A 89 4.25 -20.80 10.22
#